data_AF-A0A2S7SVC4-F1
#
_entry.id   AF-A0A2S7SVC4-F1
#
_cell.length_a   1.000
_cell.length_b   1.000
_cell.length_c   1.000
_cell.angle_alpha   90.00
_cell.angle_beta   90.00
_cell.angle_gamma   90.00
#
_symmetry.space_group_name_H-M   'P 1'
#
loop_
_entity.id
_entity.type
_entity.pdbx_description
1 polymer ?
#
loop_
_entity_poly.entity_id
_entity_poly.type
_entity_poly.pdbx_seq_one_letter_code
_entity_poly.pdbx_strand_id
1 'polypeptide(L)'
;MLTFGGSIKTTTYRKIHEVAKQVEADGVVQIIFATEMYVYDTDDIIGMDSRERIQHAQTEFLSFFMVDKKLTTKTRSFDTKRINDFEYIRSVMIEKPGKSVQPNFMKPVIQEFARILLKSTGKTEE
;
A
#
# COMPACT_ATOMS: atom_id res chain seq x y z
N MET A 1 8.45 -1.16 -16.10
CA MET A 1 7.67 -0.68 -14.94
C MET A 1 6.21 -0.94 -15.24
N LEU A 2 5.54 -1.82 -14.49
CA LEU A 2 4.10 -2.05 -14.63
C LEU A 2 3.35 -1.10 -13.69
N THR A 3 2.42 -0.32 -14.23
CA THR A 3 1.64 0.66 -13.45
C THR A 3 0.16 0.47 -13.73
N PHE A 4 -0.66 0.61 -12.70
CA PHE A 4 -2.11 0.60 -12.83
C PHE A 4 -2.72 1.72 -11.97
N GLY A 5 -3.88 2.21 -12.38
CA GLY A 5 -4.71 3.13 -11.61
C GLY A 5 -6.04 2.50 -11.23
N GLY A 6 -6.59 2.89 -10.09
CA GLY A 6 -7.91 2.45 -9.65
C GLY A 6 -8.46 3.40 -8.59
N SER A 7 -9.69 3.87 -8.79
CA SER A 7 -10.42 4.73 -7.85
C SER A 7 -11.49 3.95 -7.05
N ILE A 8 -11.74 2.70 -7.42
CA ILE A 8 -12.74 1.82 -6.79
C ILE A 8 -12.01 0.70 -6.07
N LYS A 9 -12.35 0.48 -4.80
CA LYS A 9 -11.75 -0.54 -3.92
C LYS A 9 -11.65 -1.90 -4.62
N THR A 10 -12.73 -2.41 -5.21
CA THR A 10 -12.74 -3.72 -5.90
C THR A 10 -11.74 -3.79 -7.06
N THR A 11 -11.55 -2.71 -7.80
CA THR A 11 -10.54 -2.64 -8.88
C THR A 11 -9.14 -2.72 -8.32
N THR A 12 -8.86 -2.02 -7.21
CA THR A 12 -7.57 -2.10 -6.51
C THR A 12 -7.27 -3.52 -6.04
N TYR A 13 -8.22 -4.19 -5.37
CA TYR A 13 -8.03 -5.58 -4.93
C TYR A 13 -7.74 -6.51 -6.11
N ARG A 14 -8.55 -6.42 -7.18
CA ARG A 14 -8.34 -7.24 -8.39
C ARG A 14 -6.96 -7.01 -8.99
N LYS A 15 -6.53 -5.74 -9.11
CA LYS A 15 -5.23 -5.39 -9.68
C LYS A 15 -4.07 -5.91 -8.83
N ILE A 16 -4.17 -5.84 -7.51
CA ILE A 16 -3.14 -6.40 -6.63
C ILE A 16 -3.05 -7.93 -6.79
N HIS A 17 -4.18 -8.61 -6.97
CA HIS A 17 -4.18 -10.05 -7.27
C HIS A 17 -3.56 -10.37 -8.65
N GLU A 18 -3.82 -9.56 -9.67
CA GLU A 18 -3.19 -9.69 -10.99
C GLU A 18 -1.68 -9.51 -10.90
N VAL A 19 -1.22 -8.46 -10.19
CA VAL A 19 0.20 -8.21 -9.95
C VAL A 19 0.85 -9.35 -9.20
N ALA A 20 0.20 -9.91 -8.18
CA ALA A 20 0.72 -11.06 -7.44
C ALA A 20 1.03 -12.25 -8.37
N LYS A 21 0.16 -12.55 -9.35
CA LYS A 21 0.40 -13.64 -10.32
C LYS A 21 1.59 -13.40 -11.24
N GLN A 22 2.03 -12.16 -11.39
CA GLN A 22 3.11 -11.75 -12.29
C GLN A 22 4.47 -11.63 -11.59
N VAL A 23 4.51 -11.67 -10.25
CA VAL A 23 5.74 -11.41 -9.48
C VAL A 23 6.89 -12.35 -9.89
N GLU A 24 6.64 -13.67 -9.95
CA GLU A 24 7.68 -14.64 -10.33
C GLU A 24 8.01 -14.55 -11.82
N ALA A 25 6.98 -14.50 -12.68
CA ALA A 25 7.15 -14.50 -14.13
C ALA A 25 7.95 -13.30 -14.64
N ASP A 26 7.69 -12.12 -14.07
CA ASP A 26 8.32 -10.86 -14.48
C ASP A 26 9.58 -10.53 -13.66
N GLY A 27 9.96 -11.39 -12.71
CA GLY A 27 11.13 -11.17 -11.85
C GLY A 27 11.01 -9.90 -10.98
N VAL A 28 9.80 -9.56 -10.53
CA VAL A 28 9.53 -8.35 -9.75
C VAL A 28 10.32 -8.39 -8.44
N VAL A 29 11.05 -7.31 -8.12
CA VAL A 29 11.87 -7.23 -6.90
C VAL A 29 11.25 -6.39 -5.79
N GLN A 30 10.31 -5.51 -6.14
CA GLN A 30 9.65 -4.59 -5.24
C GLN A 30 8.30 -4.14 -5.81
N ILE A 31 7.33 -3.96 -4.92
CA ILE A 31 6.03 -3.37 -5.24
C ILE A 31 5.84 -2.11 -4.39
N ILE A 32 5.38 -1.05 -5.05
CA ILE A 32 5.03 0.24 -4.44
C ILE A 32 3.57 0.50 -4.78
N PHE A 33 2.74 0.69 -3.76
CA PHE A 33 1.34 1.07 -3.91
C PHE A 33 1.15 2.48 -3.34
N ALA A 34 0.77 3.41 -4.21
CA ALA A 34 0.46 4.79 -3.86
C ALA A 34 -1.06 4.98 -3.84
N THR A 35 -1.59 5.61 -2.79
CA THR A 35 -3.03 5.85 -2.63
C THR A 35 -3.28 7.09 -1.79
N GLU A 36 -4.38 7.77 -2.07
CA GLU A 36 -4.99 8.72 -1.14
C GLU A 36 -5.75 7.95 -0.06
N MET A 37 -5.65 8.41 1.19
CA MET A 37 -6.35 7.86 2.32
C MET A 37 -7.03 8.98 3.10
N TYR A 38 -8.32 8.82 3.35
CA TYR A 38 -9.11 9.76 4.11
C TYR A 38 -9.35 9.20 5.52
N VAL A 39 -9.23 10.06 6.52
CA VAL A 39 -9.55 9.77 7.92
C VAL A 39 -10.88 10.41 8.25
N TYR A 40 -11.77 9.62 8.83
CA TYR A 40 -13.13 10.00 9.19
C TYR A 40 -13.38 9.68 10.67
N ASP A 41 -14.29 10.40 11.30
CA ASP A 41 -14.98 9.85 12.46
C ASP A 41 -15.94 8.74 11.96
N THR A 42 -15.92 7.59 12.61
CA THR A 42 -16.73 6.45 12.15
C THR A 42 -18.20 6.72 12.34
N ASP A 43 -18.58 7.41 13.42
CA ASP A 43 -19.98 7.69 13.74
C ASP A 43 -20.60 8.67 12.73
N ASP A 44 -19.79 9.57 12.17
CA ASP A 44 -20.21 10.57 11.19
C ASP A 44 -20.47 10.01 9.78
N ILE A 45 -20.03 8.79 9.49
CA ILE A 45 -20.06 8.23 8.12
C ILE A 45 -20.95 6.99 7.95
N ILE A 46 -21.63 6.56 9.01
CA ILE A 46 -22.51 5.39 8.96
C ILE A 46 -23.66 5.65 7.98
N GLY A 47 -23.90 4.70 7.07
CA GLY A 47 -24.98 4.79 6.08
C GLY A 47 -24.66 5.63 4.84
N MET A 48 -23.57 6.39 4.83
CA MET A 48 -23.17 7.22 3.69
C MET A 48 -22.46 6.41 2.61
N ASP A 49 -22.59 6.83 1.35
CA ASP A 49 -21.80 6.32 0.23
C ASP A 49 -20.39 6.92 0.19
N SER A 50 -19.52 6.41 -0.71
CA SER A 50 -18.13 6.85 -0.75
C SER A 50 -17.93 8.33 -1.09
N ARG A 51 -18.81 8.93 -1.90
CA ARG A 51 -18.70 10.34 -2.32
C ARG A 51 -19.16 11.26 -1.20
N GLU A 52 -20.23 10.87 -0.51
CA GLU A 52 -20.72 11.58 0.68
C GLU A 52 -19.66 11.60 1.77
N ARG A 53 -19.03 10.44 2.04
CA ARG A 53 -17.99 10.32 3.07
C ARG A 53 -16.84 11.30 2.89
N ILE A 54 -16.37 11.53 1.66
CA ILE A 54 -15.23 12.42 1.39
C ILE A 54 -15.48 13.83 1.96
N GLN A 55 -16.72 14.30 1.99
CA GLN A 55 -17.08 15.61 2.55
C GLN A 55 -16.88 15.70 4.07
N HIS A 56 -16.85 14.54 4.74
CA HIS A 56 -16.63 14.41 6.18
C HIS A 56 -15.17 14.04 6.54
N ALA A 57 -14.25 14.07 5.57
CA ALA A 57 -12.84 13.77 5.82
C ALA A 57 -12.22 14.82 6.75
N GLN A 58 -11.70 14.37 7.91
CA GLN A 58 -10.97 15.23 8.84
C GLN A 58 -9.56 15.52 8.32
N THR A 59 -8.92 14.49 7.77
CA THR A 59 -7.57 14.56 7.20
C THR A 59 -7.45 13.66 5.97
N GLU A 60 -6.64 14.08 5.02
CA GLU A 60 -6.32 13.33 3.81
C GLU A 60 -4.80 13.13 3.71
N PHE A 61 -4.39 11.90 3.48
CA PHE A 61 -2.99 11.50 3.37
C PHE A 61 -2.69 10.90 1.99
N LEU A 62 -1.61 11.35 1.37
CA LEU A 62 -0.97 10.61 0.29
C LEU A 62 -0.07 9.53 0.90
N SER A 63 -0.43 8.26 0.73
CA SER A 63 0.24 7.13 1.37
C SER A 63 0.91 6.20 0.36
N PHE A 64 2.11 5.74 0.71
CA PHE A 64 2.92 4.81 -0.05
C PHE A 64 3.18 3.57 0.80
N PHE A 65 2.83 2.41 0.25
CA PHE A 65 3.06 1.10 0.85
C PHE A 65 4.04 0.32 -0.03
N MET A 66 5.13 -0.14 0.56
CA MET A 66 6.21 -0.80 -0.17
C MET A 66 6.49 -2.17 0.44
N VAL A 67 6.67 -3.16 -0.42
CA VAL A 67 7.17 -4.50 -0.05
C VAL A 67 8.21 -4.96 -1.06
N ASP A 68 9.33 -5.50 -0.58
CA ASP A 68 10.36 -6.09 -1.43
C ASP A 68 10.37 -7.63 -1.36
N LYS A 69 11.16 -8.25 -2.24
CA LYS A 69 11.33 -9.71 -2.30
C LYS A 69 11.91 -10.35 -1.03
N LYS A 70 12.49 -9.56 -0.13
CA LYS A 70 13.00 -10.01 1.18
C LYS A 70 11.94 -9.84 2.28
N LEU A 71 10.71 -9.48 1.90
CA LEU A 71 9.61 -9.16 2.81
C LEU A 71 9.88 -7.92 3.67
N THR A 72 10.84 -7.07 3.29
CA THR A 72 11.02 -5.76 3.92
C THR A 72 9.83 -4.89 3.56
N THR A 73 9.21 -4.29 4.57
CA THR A 73 8.04 -3.44 4.42
C THR A 73 8.38 -2.01 4.81
N LYS A 74 7.86 -1.04 4.04
CA LYS A 74 7.97 0.38 4.34
C LYS A 74 6.66 1.08 4.04
N THR A 75 6.24 1.94 4.96
CA THR A 75 5.08 2.82 4.78
C THR A 75 5.51 4.26 4.96
N ARG A 76 5.00 5.15 4.12
CA ARG A 76 5.14 6.60 4.24
C ARG A 76 3.83 7.27 3.92
N SER A 77 3.40 8.19 4.76
CA SER A 77 2.17 8.95 4.55
C SER A 77 2.48 10.42 4.71
N PHE A 78 1.95 11.23 3.79
CA PHE A 78 2.14 12.67 3.74
C PHE A 78 0.78 13.33 3.89
N ASP A 79 0.65 14.25 4.84
CA ASP A 79 -0.52 15.14 4.94
C ASP A 79 -0.58 15.98 3.66
N THR A 80 -1.67 15.82 2.92
CA THR A 80 -1.88 16.50 1.64
C THR A 80 -1.92 18.02 1.79
N LYS A 81 -2.32 18.54 2.96
CA LYS A 81 -2.30 19.97 3.28
C LYS A 81 -0.89 20.56 3.29
N ARG A 82 0.13 19.71 3.41
CA ARG A 82 1.55 20.08 3.52
C ARG A 82 2.39 19.55 2.35
N ILE A 83 1.78 19.09 1.27
CA ILE A 83 2.53 18.49 0.15
C ILE A 83 3.43 19.47 -0.61
N ASN A 84 3.23 20.77 -0.42
CA ASN A 84 4.08 21.83 -0.97
C ASN A 84 5.15 22.33 0.02
N ASP A 85 5.18 21.81 1.25
CA ASP A 85 6.18 22.13 2.28
C ASP A 85 7.35 21.13 2.15
N PHE A 86 8.44 21.57 1.51
CA PHE A 86 9.60 20.71 1.27
C PHE A 86 10.28 20.25 2.57
N GLU A 87 10.34 21.11 3.60
CA GLU A 87 10.94 20.73 4.89
C GLU A 87 10.07 19.68 5.60
N TYR A 88 8.76 19.79 5.49
CA TYR A 88 7.84 18.74 5.93
C TYR A 88 8.09 17.43 5.19
N ILE A 89 8.09 17.44 3.85
CA ILE A 89 8.34 16.26 3.03
C ILE A 89 9.65 15.60 3.44
N ARG A 90 10.72 16.41 3.55
CA ARG A 90 12.03 15.97 3.98
C ARG A 90 11.98 15.32 5.36
N SER A 91 11.29 15.93 6.33
CA SER A 91 11.15 15.37 7.68
C SER A 91 10.50 13.99 7.68
N VAL A 92 9.45 13.79 6.89
CA VAL A 92 8.74 12.50 6.75
C VAL A 92 9.62 11.46 6.04
N MET A 93 10.42 11.89 5.06
CA MET A 93 11.32 10.98 4.34
C MET A 93 12.44 10.43 5.23
N ILE A 94 13.05 11.28 6.07
CA ILE A 94 14.16 10.90 6.95
C ILE A 94 13.72 10.22 8.25
N GLU A 95 12.45 10.37 8.63
CA GLU A 95 11.89 9.72 9.80
C GLU A 95 12.08 8.19 9.72
N LYS A 96 12.51 7.57 10.82
CA LYS A 96 12.60 6.11 10.87
C LYS A 96 11.19 5.55 10.66
N PRO A 97 11.00 4.56 9.76
CA PRO A 97 9.71 3.90 9.64
C PRO A 97 9.28 3.40 11.02
N GLY A 98 8.09 3.79 11.48
CA GLY A 98 7.44 3.13 12.61
C GLY A 98 7.18 1.64 12.30
N LYS A 99 6.62 0.90 13.27
CA LYS A 99 6.13 -0.47 13.01
C LYS A 99 5.13 -0.41 11.86
N SER A 100 5.50 -0.94 10.69
CA SER A 100 4.66 -0.86 9.51
C SER A 100 3.48 -1.82 9.69
N VAL A 101 2.27 -1.29 9.78
CA VAL A 101 1.06 -2.08 9.56
C VAL A 101 0.81 -2.04 8.06
N GLN A 102 1.06 -3.16 7.38
CA GLN A 102 0.73 -3.27 5.97
C GLN A 102 -0.79 -3.45 5.82
N PRO A 103 -1.43 -2.74 4.88
CA PRO A 103 -2.84 -2.92 4.61
C PRO A 103 -3.13 -4.35 4.17
N ASN A 104 -4.26 -4.90 4.63
CA ASN A 104 -4.70 -6.26 4.29
C ASN A 104 -4.82 -6.51 2.79
N PHE A 105 -5.06 -5.46 1.99
CA PHE A 105 -5.15 -5.59 0.53
C PHE A 105 -3.82 -6.00 -0.12
N MET A 106 -2.66 -5.75 0.53
CA MET A 106 -1.36 -6.15 0.00
C MET A 106 -1.00 -7.62 0.25
N LYS A 107 -1.82 -8.33 1.03
CA LYS A 107 -1.58 -9.72 1.41
C LYS A 107 -1.25 -10.65 0.24
N PRO A 108 -1.94 -10.61 -0.93
CA PRO A 108 -1.63 -11.49 -2.05
C PRO A 108 -0.18 -11.37 -2.55
N VAL A 109 0.31 -10.13 -2.65
CA VAL A 109 1.69 -9.84 -3.07
C VAL A 109 2.70 -10.31 -2.02
N ILE A 110 2.42 -10.06 -0.74
CA ILE A 110 3.29 -10.48 0.36
C ILE A 110 3.41 -12.01 0.39
N GLN A 111 2.28 -12.71 0.23
CA GLN A 111 2.25 -14.17 0.18
C GLN A 111 3.05 -14.72 -1.00
N GLU A 112 2.98 -14.06 -2.16
CA GLU A 112 3.73 -14.49 -3.33
C GLU A 112 5.25 -14.29 -3.14
N PHE A 113 5.68 -13.14 -2.61
CA PHE A 113 7.09 -12.96 -2.26
C PHE A 113 7.56 -14.00 -1.23
N ALA A 114 6.72 -14.33 -0.25
CA ALA A 114 7.05 -15.36 0.73
C ALA A 114 7.19 -16.75 0.09
N ARG A 115 6.29 -17.13 -0.84
CA ARG A 115 6.38 -18.38 -1.60
C ARG A 115 7.68 -18.47 -2.39
N ILE A 116 8.05 -17.41 -3.10
CA ILE A 116 9.29 -17.34 -3.90
C ILE A 116 10.52 -17.43 -2.99
N LEU A 117 10.52 -16.70 -1.87
CA LEU A 117 11.60 -16.74 -0.90
C LEU A 117 11.79 -18.15 -0.34
N LEU A 118 10.71 -18.83 0.07
CA LEU A 118 10.76 -20.22 0.55
C LEU A 118 11.34 -21.17 -0.48
N LYS A 119 10.87 -21.10 -1.73
CA LYS A 119 11.40 -21.88 -2.86
C LYS A 119 12.91 -21.66 -3.06
N SER A 120 13.38 -20.42 -2.91
CA SER A 120 14.81 -20.09 -3.03
C SER A 120 15.67 -20.60 -1.88
N THR A 121 15.08 -20.82 -0.70
CA THR A 121 15.78 -21.30 0.51
C THR A 121 15.79 -22.81 0.68
N GLY A 122 15.21 -23.57 -0.27
CA GLY A 122 15.33 -25.04 -0.30
C GLY A 122 14.48 -25.81 0.71
N LYS A 123 13.48 -25.18 1.36
CA LYS A 123 12.46 -25.90 2.13
C LYS A 123 11.34 -26.39 1.20
N THR A 124 11.66 -27.34 0.35
CA THR A 124 10.67 -28.25 -0.23
C THR A 124 10.46 -29.35 0.81
N GLU A 125 9.34 -29.31 1.52
CA GLU A 125 8.89 -30.45 2.32
C GLU A 125 8.55 -31.59 1.34
N GLU A 126 9.30 -32.69 1.46
CA GLU A 126 8.90 -34.02 0.97
C GLU A 126 7.69 -34.53 1.77
#